data_AF-A0A959TVF6-F1
#
_entry.id   AF-A0A959TVF6-F1
#
_cell.length_a   1.000
_cell.length_b   1.000
_cell.length_c   1.000
_cell.angle_alpha   90.00
_cell.angle_beta   90.00
_cell.angle_gamma   90.00
#
_symmetry.space_group_name_H-M   'P 1'
#
loop_
_entity.id
_entity.type
_entity.pdbx_description
1 polymer ?
#
loop_
_entity_poly.entity_id
_entity_poly.type
_entity_poly.pdbx_seq_one_letter_code
_entity_poly.pdbx_strand_id
1 'polypeptide(L)'
;PSLAAVAWTNSGGPSNIRSLLAFDLDTLPVGAQILDARLSLYHDPTSSEGEHSSLSGPNNCSIRRVLQAWDEMTVTWDSQPGSTPQNEVVLPPSTSNTQDYLDIDVTDLVVDMIQYGGHGFLLRMETESYYRRVVFASSDHSDEDLHPKLVITHQGGVGIEEASHDALRIHPNPTKGQVLIDGLEADAQVEVFDLLGNRLTTMRPPAAGRTAVDLSDRPQGVYLVRVVEGSGRSSVQRVLLQ
;
A
#
# COMPACT_ATOMS: atom_id res chain seq x y z
N PRO A 1 -6.87 21.64 -10.73
CA PRO A 1 -5.57 21.61 -11.47
C PRO A 1 -5.50 20.33 -12.31
N SER A 2 -4.72 20.28 -13.39
CA SER A 2 -4.55 19.05 -14.19
C SER A 2 -3.26 18.32 -13.79
N LEU A 3 -3.20 17.01 -14.02
CA LEU A 3 -1.96 16.24 -13.96
C LEU A 3 -1.30 16.28 -15.35
N ALA A 4 -0.08 16.79 -15.46
CA ALA A 4 0.59 16.92 -16.75
C ALA A 4 2.08 16.59 -16.68
N ALA A 5 2.57 16.01 -17.76
CA ALA A 5 3.99 15.99 -18.08
C ALA A 5 4.19 16.89 -19.30
N VAL A 6 4.91 18.00 -19.13
CA VAL A 6 5.07 19.02 -20.17
C VAL A 6 6.54 19.35 -20.31
N ALA A 7 7.01 19.46 -21.55
CA ALA A 7 8.22 20.18 -21.89
C ALA A 7 7.89 21.21 -22.97
N TRP A 8 7.95 22.48 -22.62
CA TRP A 8 7.45 23.59 -23.44
C TRP A 8 8.33 24.83 -23.35
N THR A 9 7.94 25.89 -24.06
CA THR A 9 8.50 27.22 -23.89
C THR A 9 7.41 28.27 -23.66
N ASN A 10 7.58 29.13 -22.67
CA ASN A 10 6.70 30.28 -22.45
C ASN A 10 7.48 31.57 -22.73
N SER A 11 7.03 32.34 -23.72
CA SER A 11 7.71 33.57 -24.16
C SER A 11 9.20 33.39 -24.46
N GLY A 12 9.58 32.19 -24.97
CA GLY A 12 10.97 31.83 -25.28
C GLY A 12 11.78 31.23 -24.13
N GLY A 13 11.26 31.23 -22.89
CA GLY A 13 11.88 30.57 -21.74
C GLY A 13 11.43 29.10 -21.60
N PRO A 14 12.27 28.17 -21.13
CA PRO A 14 11.87 26.79 -20.86
C PRO A 14 10.75 26.72 -19.80
N SER A 15 9.76 25.85 -20.01
CA SER A 15 8.65 25.64 -19.08
C SER A 15 8.31 24.16 -19.05
N ASN A 16 8.76 23.47 -18.00
CA ASN A 16 8.47 22.06 -17.79
C ASN A 16 7.46 21.89 -16.66
N ILE A 17 6.58 20.90 -16.80
CA ILE A 17 5.65 20.48 -15.76
C ILE A 17 5.87 19.00 -15.50
N ARG A 18 5.92 18.65 -14.22
CA ARG A 18 5.86 17.28 -13.72
C ARG A 18 4.77 17.24 -12.67
N SER A 19 4.02 16.16 -12.61
CA SER A 19 2.92 16.02 -11.66
C SER A 19 3.22 14.95 -10.63
N LEU A 20 2.88 15.27 -9.39
CA LEU A 20 2.84 14.32 -8.30
C LEU A 20 1.38 13.92 -8.10
N LEU A 21 1.16 12.63 -7.82
CA LEU A 21 -0.13 12.10 -7.43
C LEU A 21 0.08 10.98 -6.42
N ALA A 22 -0.81 10.87 -5.43
CA ALA A 22 -0.73 9.82 -4.43
C ALA A 22 -2.12 9.21 -4.20
N PHE A 23 -2.12 7.94 -3.80
CA PHE A 23 -3.31 7.22 -3.37
C PHE A 23 -3.09 6.78 -1.92
N ASP A 24 -4.16 6.74 -1.14
CA ASP A 24 -4.11 6.22 0.23
C ASP A 24 -3.97 4.69 0.21
N LEU A 25 -2.74 4.22 0.43
CA LEU A 25 -2.40 2.80 0.50
C LEU A 25 -2.59 2.22 1.91
N ASP A 26 -2.87 3.03 2.93
CA ASP A 26 -3.15 2.54 4.30
C ASP A 26 -4.49 1.80 4.36
N THR A 27 -5.29 1.90 3.29
CA THR A 27 -6.48 1.09 3.06
C THR A 27 -6.18 -0.40 2.83
N LEU A 28 -4.93 -0.74 2.48
CA LEU A 28 -4.52 -2.14 2.29
C LEU A 28 -4.27 -2.83 3.64
N PRO A 29 -4.62 -4.12 3.77
CA PRO A 29 -4.28 -4.89 4.97
C PRO A 29 -2.77 -4.89 5.23
N VAL A 30 -2.37 -4.84 6.51
CA VAL A 30 -0.97 -5.01 6.90
C VAL A 30 -0.46 -6.37 6.39
N GLY A 31 0.69 -6.36 5.72
CA GLY A 31 1.28 -7.56 5.11
C GLY A 31 0.58 -8.02 3.83
N ALA A 32 -0.26 -7.18 3.21
CA ALA A 32 -0.85 -7.47 1.91
C ALA A 32 0.23 -7.79 0.87
N GLN A 33 0.08 -8.94 0.23
CA GLN A 33 0.87 -9.27 -0.95
C GLN A 33 0.16 -8.70 -2.17
N ILE A 34 0.80 -7.73 -2.82
CA ILE A 34 0.30 -7.14 -4.07
C ILE A 34 0.49 -8.18 -5.18
N LEU A 35 -0.60 -8.53 -5.85
CA LEU A 35 -0.59 -9.45 -6.99
C LEU A 35 -0.63 -8.71 -8.32
N ASP A 36 -1.36 -7.59 -8.37
CA ASP A 36 -1.55 -6.77 -9.57
C ASP A 36 -1.94 -5.35 -9.14
N ALA A 37 -1.40 -4.33 -9.80
CA ALA A 37 -1.83 -2.95 -9.62
C ALA A 37 -1.94 -2.23 -10.98
N ARG A 38 -3.12 -1.65 -11.24
CA ARG A 38 -3.49 -1.03 -12.50
C ARG A 38 -3.86 0.43 -12.28
N LEU A 39 -3.11 1.34 -12.89
CA LEU A 39 -3.39 2.78 -12.87
C LEU A 39 -4.08 3.19 -14.17
N SER A 40 -5.16 3.97 -14.04
CA SER A 40 -5.84 4.59 -15.17
C SER A 40 -5.77 6.11 -15.04
N LEU A 41 -5.38 6.77 -16.13
CA LEU A 41 -5.29 8.22 -16.29
C LEU A 41 -6.17 8.66 -17.45
N TYR A 42 -7.06 9.61 -17.18
CA TYR A 42 -8.05 10.08 -18.14
C TYR A 42 -7.67 11.46 -18.66
N HIS A 43 -7.84 11.70 -19.94
CA HIS A 43 -7.58 13.00 -20.54
C HIS A 43 -8.43 14.10 -19.87
N ASP A 44 -7.83 15.26 -19.61
CA ASP A 44 -8.56 16.43 -19.11
C ASP A 44 -9.03 17.32 -20.28
N PRO A 45 -10.32 17.31 -20.64
CA PRO A 45 -10.84 18.12 -21.73
C PRO A 45 -10.94 19.61 -21.38
N THR A 46 -10.74 19.98 -20.12
CA THR A 46 -10.89 21.36 -19.62
C THR A 46 -9.56 22.00 -19.21
N SER A 47 -8.45 21.29 -19.37
CA SER A 47 -7.15 21.78 -18.93
C SER A 47 -6.71 23.06 -19.63
N SER A 48 -6.24 24.03 -18.86
CA SER A 48 -5.58 25.24 -19.39
C SER A 48 -4.24 24.94 -20.06
N GLU A 49 -3.63 23.79 -19.77
CA GLU A 49 -2.42 23.34 -20.47
C GLU A 49 -2.72 22.92 -21.91
N GLY A 50 -3.99 22.60 -22.24
CA GLY A 50 -4.44 22.09 -23.53
C GLY A 50 -4.31 20.58 -23.69
N GLU A 51 -4.51 20.07 -24.90
CA GLU A 51 -4.55 18.63 -25.22
C GLU A 51 -3.16 17.98 -25.34
N HIS A 52 -3.04 16.64 -25.40
CA HIS A 52 -1.75 15.98 -25.62
C HIS A 52 -1.04 16.50 -26.88
N SER A 53 0.28 16.60 -26.83
CA SER A 53 1.09 17.08 -27.95
C SER A 53 2.33 16.24 -28.14
N SER A 54 2.54 15.81 -29.38
CA SER A 54 3.75 15.14 -29.87
C SER A 54 4.40 15.92 -31.03
N LEU A 55 4.22 17.25 -31.03
CA LEU A 55 4.54 18.12 -32.18
C LEU A 55 6.00 18.02 -32.64
N SER A 56 6.95 17.99 -31.70
CA SER A 56 8.39 17.91 -32.00
C SER A 56 8.95 16.49 -31.92
N GLY A 57 8.09 15.48 -31.77
CA GLY A 57 8.47 14.10 -31.56
C GLY A 57 7.66 13.42 -30.46
N PRO A 58 7.99 12.15 -30.16
CA PRO A 58 7.17 11.32 -29.31
C PRO A 58 7.12 11.87 -27.88
N ASN A 59 5.92 11.86 -27.30
CA ASN A 59 5.62 12.41 -25.98
C ASN A 59 5.57 11.34 -24.88
N ASN A 60 6.45 10.33 -24.96
CA ASN A 60 6.60 9.33 -23.91
C ASN A 60 6.76 10.01 -22.55
N CYS A 61 6.05 9.49 -21.57
CA CYS A 61 6.19 9.88 -20.18
C CYS A 61 6.50 8.66 -19.33
N SER A 62 7.12 8.89 -18.18
CA SER A 62 7.37 7.85 -17.20
C SER A 62 6.69 8.16 -15.88
N ILE A 63 6.27 7.08 -15.23
CA ILE A 63 5.70 7.05 -13.90
C ILE A 63 6.75 6.45 -12.98
N ARG A 64 7.11 7.21 -11.94
CA ARG A 64 8.14 6.83 -10.96
C ARG A 64 7.60 6.83 -9.55
N ARG A 65 8.14 5.98 -8.69
CA ARG A 65 7.89 6.05 -7.24
C ARG A 65 8.57 7.28 -6.64
N VAL A 66 7.82 8.02 -5.84
CA VAL A 66 8.30 9.16 -5.05
C VAL A 66 8.85 8.65 -3.71
N LEU A 67 10.08 9.05 -3.38
CA LEU A 67 10.84 8.56 -2.22
C LEU A 67 10.74 9.46 -0.99
N GLN A 68 10.26 10.69 -1.15
CA GLN A 68 10.18 11.68 -0.07
C GLN A 68 8.78 12.24 0.06
N ALA A 69 8.36 12.51 1.30
CA ALA A 69 7.10 13.18 1.57
C ALA A 69 7.06 14.55 0.89
N TRP A 70 5.87 14.95 0.46
CA TRP A 70 5.59 16.23 -0.17
C TRP A 70 4.19 16.68 0.25
N ASP A 71 3.95 17.97 0.16
CA ASP A 71 2.69 18.62 0.48
C ASP A 71 2.20 19.37 -0.76
N GLU A 72 0.98 19.08 -1.19
CA GLU A 72 0.42 19.57 -2.45
C GLU A 72 0.30 21.10 -2.51
N MET A 73 0.18 21.75 -1.36
CA MET A 73 -0.01 23.20 -1.25
C MET A 73 1.31 23.96 -1.25
N THR A 74 2.43 23.27 -1.02
CA THR A 74 3.73 23.90 -0.80
C THR A 74 4.85 23.38 -1.70
N VAL A 75 4.66 22.26 -2.39
CA VAL A 75 5.66 21.69 -3.31
C VAL A 75 5.92 22.63 -4.50
N THR A 76 7.20 22.78 -4.87
CA THR A 76 7.65 23.62 -5.98
C THR A 76 8.68 22.87 -6.83
N TRP A 77 9.09 23.44 -7.97
CA TRP A 77 10.16 22.88 -8.78
C TRP A 77 11.47 22.67 -8.00
N ASP A 78 11.85 23.65 -7.17
CA ASP A 78 13.10 23.61 -6.40
C ASP A 78 13.01 22.71 -5.17
N SER A 79 11.80 22.46 -4.66
CA SER A 79 11.54 21.64 -3.48
C SER A 79 10.90 20.28 -3.82
N GLN A 80 10.92 19.89 -5.10
CA GLN A 80 10.29 18.64 -5.54
C GLN A 80 10.91 17.43 -4.83
N PRO A 81 10.09 16.44 -4.43
CA PRO A 81 10.60 15.25 -3.76
C PRO A 81 11.47 14.41 -4.70
N GLY A 82 12.47 13.74 -4.15
CA GLY A 82 13.24 12.73 -4.87
C GLY A 82 12.36 11.59 -5.39
N SER A 83 12.67 11.07 -6.56
CA SER A 83 12.02 9.90 -7.16
C SER A 83 13.06 8.91 -7.69
N THR A 84 12.67 7.67 -7.93
CA THR A 84 13.57 6.61 -8.42
C THR A 84 13.18 6.12 -9.83
N PRO A 85 14.14 5.84 -10.72
CA PRO A 85 13.87 5.13 -11.98
C PRO A 85 13.71 3.61 -11.80
N GLN A 86 13.99 3.07 -10.60
CA GLN A 86 13.78 1.64 -10.34
C GLN A 86 12.32 1.27 -10.58
N ASN A 87 12.10 0.24 -11.40
CA ASN A 87 10.77 -0.24 -11.80
C ASN A 87 9.88 0.84 -12.45
N GLU A 88 10.46 1.91 -13.01
CA GLU A 88 9.67 2.95 -13.66
C GLU A 88 8.85 2.40 -14.83
N VAL A 89 7.65 2.92 -14.99
CA VAL A 89 6.73 2.51 -16.05
C VAL A 89 6.73 3.58 -17.12
N VAL A 90 7.11 3.21 -18.34
CA VAL A 90 7.09 4.12 -19.49
C VAL A 90 5.78 3.98 -20.24
N LEU A 91 5.06 5.08 -20.38
CA LEU A 91 3.89 5.18 -21.24
C LEU A 91 4.32 5.50 -22.67
N PRO A 92 3.77 4.78 -23.67
CA PRO A 92 4.07 5.05 -25.07
C PRO A 92 3.52 6.43 -25.51
N PRO A 93 3.97 6.95 -26.66
CA PRO A 93 3.44 8.18 -27.21
C PRO A 93 1.93 8.11 -27.41
N SER A 94 1.25 9.24 -27.25
CA SER A 94 -0.18 9.32 -27.48
C SER A 94 -0.50 9.12 -28.96
N THR A 95 -1.51 8.30 -29.24
CA THR A 95 -2.06 8.04 -30.58
C THR A 95 -3.14 9.04 -30.98
N SER A 96 -3.72 9.77 -30.02
CA SER A 96 -4.59 10.93 -30.24
C SER A 96 -4.30 12.04 -29.20
N ASN A 97 -4.74 13.26 -29.50
CA ASN A 97 -4.62 14.42 -28.62
C ASN A 97 -5.46 14.31 -27.33
N THR A 98 -6.48 13.44 -27.32
CA THR A 98 -7.41 13.25 -26.19
C THR A 98 -7.37 11.83 -25.64
N GLN A 99 -6.27 11.11 -25.82
CA GLN A 99 -6.15 9.70 -25.42
C GLN A 99 -6.17 9.52 -23.89
N ASP A 100 -6.99 8.58 -23.42
CA ASP A 100 -6.87 7.98 -22.09
C ASP A 100 -5.79 6.90 -22.05
N TYR A 101 -5.15 6.74 -20.91
CA TYR A 101 -4.19 5.68 -20.64
C TYR A 101 -4.75 4.81 -19.51
N LEU A 102 -5.41 3.72 -19.89
CA LEU A 102 -6.11 2.83 -18.98
C LEU A 102 -5.27 1.59 -18.63
N ASP A 103 -5.49 1.06 -17.44
CA ASP A 103 -4.94 -0.23 -16.97
C ASP A 103 -3.41 -0.36 -17.07
N ILE A 104 -2.72 0.77 -16.88
CA ILE A 104 -1.26 0.85 -16.85
C ILE A 104 -0.76 -0.06 -15.73
N ASP A 105 0.10 -1.01 -16.09
CA ASP A 105 0.73 -1.88 -15.10
C ASP A 105 1.71 -1.09 -14.23
N VAL A 106 1.38 -0.91 -12.95
CA VAL A 106 2.24 -0.26 -11.96
C VAL A 106 2.55 -1.20 -10.79
N THR A 107 2.39 -2.51 -11.01
CA THR A 107 2.49 -3.54 -9.97
C THR A 107 3.80 -3.44 -9.19
N ASP A 108 4.94 -3.42 -9.89
CA ASP A 108 6.25 -3.38 -9.25
C ASP A 108 6.50 -2.07 -8.48
N LEU A 109 5.95 -0.94 -8.94
CA LEU A 109 6.04 0.32 -8.22
C LEU A 109 5.26 0.26 -6.91
N VAL A 110 4.05 -0.32 -6.91
CA VAL A 110 3.22 -0.46 -5.70
C VAL A 110 3.84 -1.48 -4.75
N VAL A 111 4.37 -2.60 -5.25
CA VAL A 111 5.16 -3.55 -4.44
C VAL A 111 6.30 -2.85 -3.73
N ASP A 112 7.08 -2.02 -4.45
CA ASP A 112 8.17 -1.25 -3.86
C ASP A 112 7.67 -0.23 -2.81
N MET A 113 6.51 0.38 -3.01
CA MET A 113 5.92 1.31 -2.02
C MET A 113 5.55 0.59 -0.72
N ILE A 114 5.01 -0.63 -0.80
CA ILE A 114 4.69 -1.44 0.38
C ILE A 114 5.97 -1.92 1.09
N GLN A 115 6.98 -2.33 0.32
CA GLN A 115 8.20 -2.91 0.89
C GLN A 115 9.15 -1.86 1.48
N TYR A 116 9.33 -0.73 0.80
CA TYR A 116 10.35 0.27 1.13
C TYR A 116 9.77 1.63 1.53
N GLY A 117 8.45 1.76 1.57
CA GLY A 117 7.75 3.03 1.67
C GLY A 117 7.66 3.77 0.32
N GLY A 118 6.74 4.72 0.25
CA GLY A 118 6.59 5.58 -0.91
C GLY A 118 5.56 6.67 -0.65
N HIS A 119 5.67 7.76 -1.42
CA HIS A 119 4.80 8.93 -1.28
C HIS A 119 4.02 9.19 -2.57
N GLY A 120 3.60 8.12 -3.24
CA GLY A 120 2.89 8.18 -4.52
C GLY A 120 3.81 8.17 -5.74
N PHE A 121 3.31 8.72 -6.83
CA PHE A 121 3.86 8.66 -8.17
C PHE A 121 4.30 10.04 -8.67
N LEU A 122 5.36 10.07 -9.45
CA LEU A 122 5.79 11.21 -10.27
C LEU A 122 5.53 10.88 -11.73
N LEU A 123 4.69 11.68 -12.38
CA LEU A 123 4.50 11.70 -13.82
C LEU A 123 5.42 12.76 -14.43
N ARG A 124 6.27 12.34 -15.37
CA ARG A 124 7.21 13.24 -16.07
C ARG A 124 7.43 12.82 -17.51
N MET A 125 7.90 13.74 -18.35
CA MET A 125 8.39 13.36 -19.67
C MET A 125 9.61 12.45 -19.52
N GLU A 126 9.68 11.39 -20.32
CA GLU A 126 10.88 10.55 -20.40
C GLU A 126 12.06 11.40 -20.88
N THR A 127 11.85 12.12 -21.98
CA THR A 127 12.76 13.15 -22.49
C THR A 127 12.04 14.51 -22.51
N GLU A 128 12.54 15.46 -21.73
CA GLU A 128 12.01 16.83 -21.65
C GLU A 128 12.46 17.66 -22.86
N SER A 129 11.88 17.38 -24.03
CA SER A 129 12.09 18.12 -25.27
C SER A 129 10.86 18.98 -25.58
N TYR A 130 11.10 20.23 -25.97
CA TYR A 130 10.04 21.21 -26.16
C TYR A 130 8.97 20.76 -27.12
N TYR A 131 7.76 21.25 -26.89
CA TYR A 131 6.57 21.01 -27.70
C TYR A 131 6.02 19.59 -27.58
N ARG A 132 6.15 19.02 -26.38
CA ARG A 132 5.63 17.71 -26.03
C ARG A 132 4.89 17.79 -24.71
N ARG A 133 3.70 17.19 -24.65
CA ARG A 133 2.98 17.03 -23.40
C ARG A 133 2.01 15.86 -23.41
N VAL A 134 1.68 15.41 -22.21
CA VAL A 134 0.46 14.70 -21.89
C VAL A 134 -0.26 15.40 -20.73
N VAL A 135 -1.59 15.41 -20.76
CA VAL A 135 -2.45 16.15 -19.83
C VAL A 135 -3.66 15.30 -19.44
N PHE A 136 -3.78 15.05 -18.15
CA PHE A 136 -4.78 14.20 -17.53
C PHE A 136 -5.52 14.94 -16.42
N ALA A 137 -6.74 14.49 -16.12
CA ALA A 137 -7.52 15.05 -15.04
C ALA A 137 -6.91 14.63 -13.69
N SER A 138 -7.06 15.50 -12.68
CA SER A 138 -6.69 15.19 -11.29
C SER A 138 -7.94 14.90 -10.46
N SER A 139 -7.77 14.60 -9.19
CA SER A 139 -8.86 14.49 -8.21
C SER A 139 -9.64 15.81 -8.00
N ASP A 140 -9.10 16.96 -8.42
CA ASP A 140 -9.80 18.25 -8.37
C ASP A 140 -10.72 18.50 -9.57
N HIS A 141 -10.71 17.61 -10.56
CA HIS A 141 -11.58 17.75 -11.72
C HIS A 141 -13.05 17.60 -11.28
N SER A 142 -13.96 18.42 -11.82
CA SER A 142 -15.36 18.43 -11.37
C SER A 142 -16.15 17.18 -11.78
N ASP A 143 -15.69 16.49 -12.82
CA ASP A 143 -16.21 15.20 -13.25
C ASP A 143 -15.40 14.07 -12.58
N GLU A 144 -16.06 13.32 -11.71
CA GLU A 144 -15.46 12.22 -10.93
C GLU A 144 -15.09 11.01 -11.82
N ASP A 145 -15.73 10.84 -12.98
CA ASP A 145 -15.41 9.74 -13.90
C ASP A 145 -14.05 9.94 -14.59
N LEU A 146 -13.49 11.16 -14.53
CA LEU A 146 -12.16 11.46 -15.07
C LEU A 146 -11.06 11.43 -13.99
N HIS A 147 -11.39 11.13 -12.73
CA HIS A 147 -10.38 11.08 -11.68
C HIS A 147 -9.40 9.91 -11.91
N PRO A 148 -8.08 10.10 -11.65
CA PRO A 148 -7.12 9.00 -11.66
C PRO A 148 -7.57 7.84 -10.77
N LYS A 149 -7.44 6.62 -11.26
CA LYS A 149 -7.91 5.43 -10.56
C LYS A 149 -6.81 4.38 -10.45
N LEU A 150 -6.53 3.93 -9.23
CA LEU A 150 -5.64 2.82 -8.95
C LEU A 150 -6.46 1.62 -8.47
N VAL A 151 -6.42 0.52 -9.22
CA VAL A 151 -7.04 -0.76 -8.84
C VAL A 151 -5.94 -1.71 -8.40
N ILE A 152 -6.03 -2.20 -7.18
CA ILE A 152 -5.05 -3.12 -6.59
C ILE A 152 -5.72 -4.46 -6.34
N THR A 153 -5.22 -5.51 -6.98
CA THR A 153 -5.52 -6.89 -6.59
C THR A 153 -4.44 -7.32 -5.63
N HIS A 154 -4.86 -7.67 -4.42
CA HIS A 154 -3.95 -8.16 -3.39
C HIS A 154 -4.51 -9.46 -2.81
N GLN A 155 -3.60 -10.31 -2.36
CA GLN A 155 -3.95 -11.37 -1.45
C GLN A 155 -3.86 -10.80 -0.04
N GLY A 156 -4.91 -11.00 0.76
CA GLY A 156 -4.92 -10.54 2.14
C GLY A 156 -3.65 -11.01 2.85
N GLY A 157 -2.90 -10.05 3.39
CA GLY A 157 -2.07 -10.33 4.56
C GLY A 157 -3.08 -10.74 5.62
N VAL A 158 -3.20 -12.03 5.87
CA VAL A 158 -3.99 -12.50 7.00
C VAL A 158 -3.35 -11.81 8.19
N GLY A 159 -4.12 -10.95 8.86
CA GLY A 159 -3.63 -10.27 10.03
C GLY A 159 -2.98 -11.29 10.96
N ILE A 160 -1.81 -10.90 11.47
CA ILE A 160 -0.89 -11.70 12.28
C ILE A 160 -0.09 -12.65 11.40
N GLU A 161 1.23 -12.48 11.38
CA GLU A 161 2.12 -13.57 11.02
C GLU A 161 1.76 -14.78 11.90
N GLU A 162 0.92 -15.69 11.39
CA GLU A 162 1.20 -17.12 11.50
C GLU A 162 2.52 -17.35 10.75
N ALA A 163 3.62 -16.80 11.29
CA ALA A 163 4.83 -17.56 11.29
C ALA A 163 4.45 -18.81 12.05
N SER A 164 4.12 -19.87 11.31
CA SER A 164 4.18 -21.24 11.77
C SER A 164 5.57 -21.43 12.37
N HIS A 165 5.72 -21.04 13.63
CA HIS A 165 6.66 -21.73 14.47
C HIS A 165 6.08 -23.14 14.55
N ASP A 166 6.69 -24.07 13.84
CA ASP A 166 6.49 -25.51 14.02
C ASP A 166 6.61 -25.94 15.51
N ALA A 167 7.15 -25.03 16.35
CA ALA A 167 7.28 -25.14 17.79
C ALA A 167 6.08 -24.65 18.62
N LEU A 168 5.30 -23.62 18.21
CA LEU A 168 4.19 -23.11 19.03
C LEU A 168 2.96 -24.00 18.86
N ARG A 169 2.58 -24.74 19.89
CA ARG A 169 1.47 -25.71 19.82
C ARG A 169 0.52 -25.50 20.98
N ILE A 170 -0.74 -25.22 20.66
CA ILE A 170 -1.82 -25.10 21.64
C ILE A 170 -2.72 -26.34 21.57
N HIS A 171 -2.75 -27.13 22.65
CA HIS A 171 -3.47 -28.41 22.71
C HIS A 171 -3.88 -28.79 24.14
N PRO A 172 -4.93 -29.62 24.32
CA PRO A 172 -5.81 -30.14 23.28
C PRO A 172 -6.80 -29.08 22.80
N ASN A 173 -7.16 -29.14 21.52
CA ASN A 173 -8.27 -28.40 20.95
C ASN A 173 -9.14 -29.39 20.15
N PRO A 174 -10.35 -29.74 20.59
CA PRO A 174 -11.10 -29.18 21.73
C PRO A 174 -10.52 -29.52 23.12
N THR A 175 -10.80 -28.70 24.14
CA THR A 175 -10.42 -28.91 25.54
C THR A 175 -11.64 -29.07 26.46
N LYS A 176 -11.45 -29.70 27.62
CA LYS A 176 -12.43 -29.77 28.73
C LYS A 176 -12.16 -28.76 29.86
N GLY A 177 -11.16 -27.89 29.69
CA GLY A 177 -10.79 -26.89 30.67
C GLY A 177 -9.36 -26.42 30.49
N GLN A 178 -8.38 -27.33 30.60
CA GLN A 178 -6.97 -26.96 30.52
C GLN A 178 -6.41 -27.04 29.11
N VAL A 179 -5.59 -26.05 28.77
CA VAL A 179 -4.93 -25.91 27.48
C VAL A 179 -3.43 -25.74 27.73
N LEU A 180 -2.61 -26.55 27.08
CA LEU A 180 -1.16 -26.45 27.07
C LEU A 180 -0.72 -25.62 25.89
N ILE A 181 0.26 -24.75 26.12
CA ILE A 181 0.93 -23.95 25.10
C ILE A 181 2.40 -24.31 25.17
N ASP A 182 2.88 -25.04 24.17
CA ASP A 182 4.28 -25.36 23.94
C ASP A 182 4.94 -24.33 23.03
N GLY A 183 6.26 -24.16 23.11
CA GLY A 183 7.05 -23.34 22.19
C GLY A 183 7.19 -21.86 22.58
N LEU A 184 7.01 -21.52 23.85
CA LEU A 184 7.07 -20.14 24.35
C LEU A 184 8.50 -19.64 24.52
N GLU A 185 8.74 -18.36 24.21
CA GLU A 185 9.97 -17.64 24.57
C GLU A 185 9.96 -17.19 26.04
N ALA A 186 11.12 -16.82 26.58
CA ALA A 186 11.28 -16.48 28.00
C ALA A 186 10.47 -15.24 28.45
N ASP A 187 10.21 -14.31 27.53
CA ASP A 187 9.50 -13.05 27.80
C ASP A 187 8.10 -13.02 27.16
N ALA A 188 7.53 -14.18 26.85
CA ALA A 188 6.21 -14.24 26.26
C ALA A 188 5.10 -13.76 27.23
N GLN A 189 4.03 -13.21 26.67
CA GLN A 189 2.81 -12.84 27.37
C GLN A 189 1.65 -13.57 26.71
N VAL A 190 0.90 -14.35 27.50
CA VAL A 190 -0.28 -15.08 27.05
C VAL A 190 -1.53 -14.34 27.49
N GLU A 191 -2.44 -14.11 26.56
CA GLU A 191 -3.72 -13.43 26.76
C GLU A 191 -4.84 -14.32 26.25
N VAL A 192 -5.93 -14.39 27.01
CA VAL A 192 -7.14 -15.13 26.61
C VAL A 192 -8.28 -14.16 26.42
N PHE A 193 -9.00 -14.29 25.33
CA PHE A 193 -10.17 -13.47 25.00
C PHE A 193 -11.40 -14.34 24.75
N ASP A 194 -12.57 -13.78 25.01
CA ASP A 194 -13.82 -14.31 24.44
C ASP A 194 -13.99 -13.86 22.97
N LEU A 195 -15.04 -14.36 22.31
CA LEU A 195 -15.37 -13.97 20.93
C LEU A 195 -15.81 -12.52 20.76
N LEU A 196 -16.16 -11.83 21.85
CA LEU A 196 -16.53 -10.41 21.84
C LEU A 196 -15.30 -9.50 22.01
N GLY A 197 -14.10 -10.09 22.15
CA GLY A 197 -12.84 -9.36 22.35
C GLY A 197 -12.56 -8.96 23.80
N ASN A 198 -13.36 -9.40 24.77
CA ASN A 198 -13.10 -9.13 26.17
C ASN A 198 -11.93 -9.98 26.65
N ARG A 199 -10.94 -9.33 27.24
CA ARG A 199 -9.77 -10.01 27.81
C ARG A 199 -10.13 -10.68 29.14
N LEU A 200 -10.03 -12.00 29.18
CA LEU A 200 -10.41 -12.85 30.32
C LEU A 200 -9.24 -13.11 31.26
N THR A 201 -8.04 -13.30 30.70
CA THR A 201 -6.82 -13.65 31.42
C THR A 201 -5.61 -13.05 30.73
N THR A 202 -4.62 -12.62 31.52
CA THR A 202 -3.28 -12.26 31.05
C THR A 202 -2.27 -12.91 31.99
N MET A 203 -1.26 -13.59 31.43
CA MET A 203 -0.17 -14.18 32.20
C MET A 203 1.17 -14.01 31.49
N ARG A 204 2.25 -13.97 32.28
CA ARG A 204 3.62 -14.04 31.79
C ARG A 204 4.25 -15.32 32.31
N PRO A 205 4.52 -16.32 31.44
CA PRO A 205 5.22 -17.52 31.85
C PRO A 205 6.59 -17.15 32.47
N PRO A 206 7.02 -17.84 33.54
CA PRO A 206 8.25 -17.52 34.23
C PRO A 206 9.52 -17.98 33.49
N ALA A 207 9.37 -18.82 32.47
CA ALA A 207 10.46 -19.36 31.66
C ALA A 207 9.96 -19.73 30.27
N ALA A 208 10.89 -19.85 29.32
CA ALA A 208 10.65 -20.38 27.99
C ALA A 208 10.17 -21.86 28.05
N GLY A 209 9.45 -22.29 27.02
CA GLY A 209 9.04 -23.68 26.84
C GLY A 209 7.53 -23.88 26.86
N ARG A 210 6.99 -24.29 28.00
CA ARG A 210 5.57 -24.72 28.15
C ARG A 210 4.87 -23.96 29.27
N THR A 211 3.64 -23.53 29.01
CA THR A 211 2.71 -23.08 30.06
C THR A 211 1.34 -23.75 29.90
N ALA A 212 0.52 -23.65 30.95
CA ALA A 212 -0.87 -24.09 30.93
C ALA A 212 -1.81 -22.91 31.19
N VAL A 213 -2.94 -22.91 30.49
CA VAL A 213 -4.06 -22.00 30.69
C VAL A 213 -5.25 -22.82 31.16
N ASP A 214 -5.84 -22.43 32.27
CA ASP A 214 -7.06 -23.06 32.78
C ASP A 214 -8.30 -22.25 32.36
N LEU A 215 -9.19 -22.90 31.62
CA LEU A 215 -10.48 -22.40 31.19
C LEU A 215 -11.64 -23.19 31.83
N SER A 216 -11.39 -24.07 32.79
CA SER A 216 -12.42 -24.92 33.41
C SER A 216 -13.54 -24.13 34.08
N ASP A 217 -13.24 -22.95 34.61
CA ASP A 217 -14.22 -22.03 35.21
C ASP A 217 -14.99 -21.18 34.19
N ARG A 218 -14.75 -21.38 32.89
CA ARG A 218 -15.35 -20.58 31.82
C ARG A 218 -16.51 -21.34 31.14
N PRO A 219 -17.54 -20.64 30.66
CA PRO A 219 -18.63 -21.28 29.92
C PRO A 219 -18.12 -22.04 28.69
N GLN A 220 -18.79 -23.14 28.31
CA GLN A 220 -18.50 -23.79 27.04
C GLN A 220 -18.62 -22.79 25.88
N GLY A 221 -17.67 -22.83 24.95
CA GLY A 221 -17.58 -21.82 23.91
C GLY A 221 -16.21 -21.74 23.26
N VAL A 222 -16.06 -20.75 22.39
CA VAL A 222 -14.83 -20.49 21.68
C VAL A 222 -14.06 -19.37 22.37
N TYR A 223 -12.76 -19.58 22.52
CA TYR A 223 -11.83 -18.62 23.10
C TYR A 223 -10.68 -18.36 22.14
N LEU A 224 -10.14 -17.15 22.18
CA LEU A 224 -8.92 -16.78 21.45
C LEU A 224 -7.76 -16.73 22.44
N VAL A 225 -6.73 -17.52 22.20
CA VAL A 225 -5.48 -17.48 22.96
C VAL A 225 -4.45 -16.73 22.12
N ARG A 226 -4.05 -15.56 22.59
CA ARG A 226 -3.00 -14.74 21.99
C ARG A 226 -1.71 -14.91 22.78
N VAL A 227 -0.60 -15.14 22.08
CA VAL A 227 0.75 -15.14 22.65
C VAL A 227 1.49 -13.95 22.05
N VAL A 228 2.09 -13.10 22.87
CA VAL A 228 2.91 -11.96 22.46
C VAL A 228 4.33 -12.20 22.97
N GLU A 229 5.31 -12.30 22.07
CA GLU A 229 6.71 -12.52 22.43
C GLU A 229 7.44 -11.21 22.74
N GLY A 230 8.58 -11.31 23.44
CA GLY A 230 9.40 -10.14 23.81
C GLY A 230 9.94 -9.35 22.61
N SER A 231 10.01 -9.99 21.44
CA SER A 231 10.35 -9.39 20.14
C SER A 231 9.26 -8.47 19.58
N GLY A 232 8.08 -8.40 20.20
CA GLY A 232 6.90 -7.67 19.72
C GLY A 232 6.03 -8.48 18.75
N ARG A 233 6.45 -9.70 18.39
CA ARG A 233 5.66 -10.64 17.58
C ARG A 233 4.46 -11.14 18.38
N SER A 234 3.34 -11.42 17.71
CA SER A 234 2.21 -12.09 18.36
C SER A 234 1.61 -13.18 17.49
N SER A 235 1.03 -14.20 18.12
CA SER A 235 0.29 -15.30 17.50
C SER A 235 -1.08 -15.41 18.17
N VAL A 236 -2.13 -15.77 17.43
CA VAL A 236 -3.48 -15.99 17.99
C VAL A 236 -4.00 -17.32 17.50
N GLN A 237 -4.45 -18.18 18.41
CA GLN A 237 -5.07 -19.45 18.08
C GLN A 237 -6.45 -19.57 18.73
N ARG A 238 -7.39 -20.12 17.97
CA ARG A 238 -8.75 -20.39 18.42
C ARG A 238 -8.82 -21.72 19.17
N VAL A 239 -9.37 -21.71 20.38
CA VAL A 239 -9.57 -22.89 21.22
C VAL A 239 -11.06 -23.10 21.49
N LEU A 240 -11.53 -24.33 21.33
CA LEU A 240 -12.90 -24.75 21.64
C LEU A 240 -12.95 -25.43 23.01
N LEU A 241 -13.70 -24.87 23.95
CA LEU A 241 -14.00 -25.47 25.26
C LEU A 241 -15.35 -26.21 25.21
N GLN A 242 -15.33 -27.49 25.55
CA GLN A 242 -16.48 -28.41 25.60
C GLN A 242 -16.65 -29.05 26.96
#